data_AF-A0A356KH35-F1
#
_entry.id   AF-A0A356KH35-F1
#
_cell.length_a   1.000
_cell.length_b   1.000
_cell.length_c   1.000
_cell.angle_alpha   90.00
_cell.angle_beta   90.00
_cell.angle_gamma   90.00
#
_symmetry.space_group_name_H-M   'P 1'
#
loop_
_entity.id
_entity.type
_entity.pdbx_description
1 polymer ?
#
loop_
_entity_poly.entity_id
_entity_poly.type
_entity_poly.pdbx_seq_one_letter_code
_entity_poly.pdbx_strand_id
1 'polypeptide(L)'
;MSLAHPNAPFLLTFFKRRWLRDTTDLVNETLERGDGALVFDDVDLDNDLIELRRVGGLEALRGVAHEVLTATGPLPSGPALEALAPEIEGPAVEVFLRLLAVNVAFRVRSDDLLADLMTHVAGGAAPRLQPAALGGLLARARPLRQARALIEAGPLSDEAKAAALGALSLEPLDLLGARIHLEAKPEALEAALERVLRPLERIGWTMAVGDPSRRRFLIHKQRGGWFTLLEEGDAPPVELARELARQSGVLRAAWVRFGETDADADLFLFEGTRVVLDRERLSAEVGEAPSVDDVAGALRAVGVLDLDPAHPRRTPPFRWAAAAGLDFKKRSIRSYCFA
;
A
#
# COMPACT_ATOMS: atom_id res chain seq x y z
N MET A 1 -4.80 -18.28 -22.50
CA MET A 1 -5.16 -16.87 -22.27
C MET A 1 -3.85 -16.11 -22.14
N SER A 2 -3.81 -14.92 -22.71
CA SER A 2 -2.63 -14.38 -23.36
C SER A 2 -2.43 -12.95 -22.86
N LEU A 3 -1.19 -12.46 -22.97
CA LEU A 3 -0.77 -11.06 -23.05
C LEU A 3 -1.54 -10.22 -24.13
N ALA A 4 -2.77 -10.61 -24.43
CA ALA A 4 -3.76 -10.20 -25.40
C ALA A 4 -4.77 -9.20 -24.86
N HIS A 5 -4.67 -8.75 -23.60
CA HIS A 5 -5.30 -7.47 -23.29
C HIS A 5 -4.67 -6.44 -24.24
N PRO A 6 -5.45 -5.70 -25.05
CA PRO A 6 -4.92 -4.86 -26.13
C PRO A 6 -3.89 -3.82 -25.63
N ASN A 7 -3.99 -3.45 -24.35
CA ASN A 7 -3.07 -2.51 -23.71
C ASN A 7 -1.82 -3.14 -23.08
N ALA A 8 -1.69 -4.48 -23.01
CA ALA A 8 -0.57 -5.14 -22.34
C ALA A 8 0.81 -4.72 -22.90
N PRO A 9 1.06 -4.63 -24.22
CA PRO A 9 2.35 -4.19 -24.75
C PRO A 9 2.72 -2.75 -24.34
N PHE A 10 1.74 -1.85 -24.29
CA PHE A 10 1.94 -0.48 -23.82
C PHE A 10 2.32 -0.44 -22.34
N LEU A 11 1.60 -1.19 -21.50
CA LEU A 11 1.86 -1.25 -20.06
C LEU A 11 3.24 -1.83 -19.75
N LEU A 12 3.62 -2.91 -20.43
CA LEU A 12 4.95 -3.51 -20.25
C LEU A 12 6.06 -2.57 -20.72
N THR A 13 5.85 -1.82 -21.80
CA THR A 13 6.81 -0.79 -22.24
C THR A 13 6.92 0.35 -21.22
N PHE A 14 5.81 0.78 -20.63
CA PHE A 14 5.78 1.78 -19.56
C PHE A 14 6.59 1.31 -18.35
N PHE A 15 6.33 0.09 -17.85
CA PHE A 15 7.02 -0.45 -16.69
C PHE A 15 8.49 -0.73 -16.97
N LYS A 16 8.83 -1.24 -18.15
CA LYS A 16 10.23 -1.38 -18.59
C LYS A 16 10.98 -0.06 -18.45
N ARG A 17 10.45 1.02 -19.03
CA ARG A 17 11.12 2.32 -19.02
C ARG A 17 11.29 2.90 -17.63
N ARG A 18 10.33 2.67 -16.73
CA ARG A 18 10.40 3.20 -15.37
C ARG A 18 11.21 2.36 -14.42
N TRP A 19 11.10 1.04 -14.49
CA TRP A 19 11.62 0.15 -13.44
C TRP A 19 12.82 -0.67 -13.85
N LEU A 20 13.15 -0.76 -15.14
CA LEU A 20 14.28 -1.59 -15.55
C LEU A 20 15.52 -1.22 -14.74
N ARG A 21 15.81 0.09 -14.61
CA ARG A 21 16.92 0.58 -13.80
C ARG A 21 16.84 0.16 -12.32
N ASP A 22 15.67 0.26 -11.71
CA ASP A 22 15.49 0.04 -10.27
C ASP A 22 15.39 -1.46 -9.92
N THR A 23 15.11 -2.31 -10.91
CA THR A 23 15.01 -3.76 -10.77
C THR A 23 16.21 -4.51 -11.36
N THR A 24 17.13 -3.84 -12.08
CA THR A 24 18.30 -4.46 -12.72
C THR A 24 19.08 -5.33 -11.73
N ASP A 25 19.35 -4.83 -10.53
CA ASP A 25 20.13 -5.55 -9.53
C ASP A 25 19.40 -6.82 -9.07
N LEU A 26 18.09 -6.74 -8.84
CA LEU A 26 17.25 -7.90 -8.47
C LEU A 26 17.18 -8.94 -9.60
N VAL A 27 17.10 -8.48 -10.86
CA VAL A 27 17.08 -9.33 -12.03
C VAL A 27 18.41 -10.06 -12.18
N ASN A 28 19.52 -9.34 -12.10
CA ASN A 28 20.86 -9.91 -12.20
C ASN A 28 21.13 -10.88 -11.05
N GLU A 29 20.80 -10.52 -9.81
CA GLU A 29 21.00 -11.39 -8.65
C GLU A 29 20.17 -12.68 -8.77
N THR A 30 18.93 -12.60 -9.26
CA THR A 30 18.09 -13.78 -9.53
C THR A 30 18.73 -14.69 -10.57
N LEU A 31 19.27 -14.13 -11.65
CA LEU A 31 19.93 -14.91 -12.71
C LEU A 31 21.24 -15.53 -12.23
N GLU A 32 22.04 -14.79 -11.45
CA GLU A 32 23.31 -15.24 -10.91
C GLU A 32 23.16 -16.38 -9.90
N ARG A 33 22.10 -16.37 -9.08
CA ARG A 33 21.83 -17.45 -8.12
C ARG A 33 21.54 -18.78 -8.81
N GLY A 34 20.77 -18.77 -9.90
CA GLY A 34 20.46 -19.95 -10.71
C GLY A 34 19.75 -21.10 -9.97
N ASP A 35 19.33 -20.90 -8.73
CA ASP A 35 18.68 -21.88 -7.85
C ASP A 35 17.15 -21.93 -8.06
N GLY A 36 16.64 -21.11 -8.99
CA GLY A 36 15.22 -20.95 -9.28
C GLY A 36 14.46 -20.09 -8.26
N ALA A 37 15.14 -19.44 -7.31
CA ALA A 37 14.55 -18.47 -6.40
C ALA A 37 14.49 -17.08 -7.02
N LEU A 38 13.33 -16.43 -6.94
CA LEU A 38 13.17 -15.03 -7.31
C LEU A 38 13.68 -14.14 -6.15
N VAL A 39 14.67 -13.31 -6.43
CA VAL A 39 15.12 -12.27 -5.49
C VAL A 39 14.13 -11.13 -5.54
N PHE A 40 13.42 -10.89 -4.46
CA PHE A 40 12.32 -9.94 -4.40
C PHE A 40 12.63 -8.79 -3.44
N ASP A 41 12.36 -7.57 -3.89
CA ASP A 41 12.15 -6.40 -3.05
C ASP A 41 10.87 -5.67 -3.48
N ASP A 42 10.25 -4.97 -2.53
CA ASP A 42 9.04 -4.20 -2.75
C ASP A 42 9.37 -2.88 -3.44
N VAL A 43 9.01 -2.79 -4.72
CA VAL A 43 9.18 -1.58 -5.52
C VAL A 43 8.01 -0.63 -5.22
N ASP A 44 8.28 0.67 -5.12
CA ASP A 44 7.24 1.68 -4.94
C ASP A 44 6.46 1.90 -6.26
N LEU A 45 5.28 1.29 -6.35
CA LEU A 45 4.42 1.36 -7.55
C LEU A 45 3.34 2.43 -7.46
N ASP A 46 3.34 3.21 -6.40
CA ASP A 46 2.15 3.94 -5.99
C ASP A 46 1.75 5.00 -7.01
N ASN A 47 2.74 5.75 -7.50
CA ASN A 47 2.51 6.76 -8.54
C ASN A 47 2.11 6.12 -9.87
N ASP A 48 2.68 4.95 -10.19
CA ASP A 48 2.40 4.23 -11.43
C ASP A 48 0.97 3.68 -11.43
N LEU A 49 0.53 3.06 -10.33
CA LEU A 49 -0.84 2.55 -10.22
C LEU A 49 -1.88 3.67 -10.28
N ILE A 50 -1.59 4.85 -9.73
CA ILE A 50 -2.46 6.03 -9.86
C ILE A 50 -2.55 6.48 -11.32
N GLU A 51 -1.42 6.55 -12.02
CA GLU A 51 -1.37 6.95 -13.43
C GLU A 51 -2.16 5.96 -14.29
N LEU A 52 -1.97 4.66 -14.07
CA LEU A 52 -2.60 3.60 -14.84
C LEU A 52 -4.10 3.46 -14.56
N ARG A 53 -4.57 3.73 -13.33
CA ARG A 53 -6.01 3.79 -13.01
C ARG A 53 -6.76 4.78 -13.91
N ARG A 54 -6.13 5.89 -14.32
CA ARG A 54 -6.78 6.93 -15.14
C ARG A 54 -7.01 6.52 -16.59
N VAL A 55 -6.27 5.54 -17.08
CA VAL A 55 -6.31 5.10 -18.50
C VAL A 55 -6.88 3.70 -18.67
N GLY A 56 -7.57 3.17 -17.65
CA GLY A 56 -8.10 1.79 -17.67
C GLY A 56 -7.01 0.72 -17.64
N GLY A 57 -5.78 1.08 -17.28
CA GLY A 57 -4.61 0.19 -17.28
C GLY A 57 -4.55 -0.77 -16.10
N LEU A 58 -5.35 -0.55 -15.04
CA LEU A 58 -5.30 -1.41 -13.85
C LEU A 58 -5.83 -2.82 -14.10
N GLU A 59 -6.99 -2.98 -14.74
CA GLU A 59 -7.55 -4.30 -15.06
C GLU A 59 -6.65 -5.08 -16.03
N ALA A 60 -6.08 -4.38 -17.00
CA ALA A 60 -5.07 -4.94 -17.89
C ALA A 60 -3.82 -5.43 -17.13
N LEU A 61 -3.35 -4.64 -16.15
CA LEU A 61 -2.21 -5.00 -15.31
C LEU A 61 -2.51 -6.18 -14.39
N ARG A 62 -3.72 -6.25 -13.83
CA ARG A 62 -4.19 -7.42 -13.07
C ARG A 62 -4.21 -8.66 -13.95
N GLY A 63 -4.72 -8.56 -15.18
CA GLY A 63 -4.71 -9.66 -16.15
C GLY A 63 -3.29 -10.15 -16.47
N VAL A 64 -2.35 -9.23 -16.71
CA VAL A 64 -0.93 -9.59 -16.91
C VAL A 64 -0.36 -10.29 -15.67
N ALA A 65 -0.59 -9.76 -14.47
CA ALA A 65 -0.09 -10.36 -13.24
C ALA A 65 -0.66 -11.76 -12.99
N HIS A 66 -1.97 -11.94 -13.16
CA HIS A 66 -2.65 -13.23 -13.08
C HIS A 66 -2.00 -14.28 -14.00
N GLU A 67 -1.82 -13.94 -15.28
CA GLU A 67 -1.24 -14.86 -16.26
C GLU A 67 0.21 -15.22 -15.94
N VAL A 68 1.01 -14.26 -15.48
CA VAL A 68 2.41 -14.51 -15.12
C VAL A 68 2.52 -15.38 -13.86
N LEU A 69 1.70 -15.13 -12.84
CA LEU A 69 1.74 -15.86 -11.57
C LEU A 69 1.23 -17.30 -11.72
N THR A 70 0.23 -17.52 -12.57
CA THR A 70 -0.37 -18.84 -12.79
C THR A 70 0.36 -19.67 -13.85
N ALA A 71 1.36 -19.10 -14.54
CA ALA A 71 2.15 -19.82 -15.53
C ALA A 71 2.98 -20.96 -14.92
N THR A 72 2.68 -22.19 -15.34
CA THR A 72 3.38 -23.43 -14.93
C THR A 72 4.57 -23.78 -15.83
N GLY A 73 4.81 -23.00 -16.88
CA GLY A 73 5.93 -23.16 -17.82
C GLY A 73 6.52 -21.80 -18.21
N PRO A 74 7.37 -21.75 -19.25
CA PRO A 74 7.85 -20.50 -19.82
C PRO A 74 6.67 -19.61 -20.20
N LEU A 75 6.83 -18.30 -20.00
CA LEU A 75 5.77 -17.35 -20.33
C LEU A 75 5.45 -17.42 -21.83
N PRO A 76 4.16 -17.38 -22.22
CA PRO A 76 3.74 -17.58 -23.60
C PRO A 76 4.29 -16.45 -24.49
N SER A 77 4.94 -16.81 -25.59
CA SER A 77 5.44 -15.87 -26.61
C SER A 77 4.30 -14.99 -27.16
N GLY A 78 4.60 -13.72 -27.45
CA GLY A 78 3.63 -12.80 -28.02
C GLY A 78 4.07 -11.33 -28.00
N PRO A 79 3.22 -10.42 -28.52
CA PRO A 79 3.58 -9.01 -28.76
C PRO A 79 4.07 -8.27 -27.51
N ALA A 80 3.61 -8.67 -26.32
CA ALA A 80 3.99 -8.02 -25.08
C ALA A 80 5.38 -8.46 -24.59
N LEU A 81 5.80 -9.71 -24.82
CA LEU A 81 7.18 -10.14 -24.62
C LEU A 81 8.10 -9.55 -25.70
N GLU A 82 7.65 -9.48 -26.95
CA GLU A 82 8.36 -8.82 -28.04
C GLU A 82 8.60 -7.33 -27.77
N ALA A 83 7.73 -6.66 -27.01
CA ALA A 83 7.93 -5.26 -26.60
C ALA A 83 9.10 -5.08 -25.59
N LEU A 84 9.48 -6.15 -24.89
CA LEU A 84 10.56 -6.15 -23.89
C LEU A 84 11.90 -6.63 -24.47
N ALA A 85 11.86 -7.59 -25.39
CA ALA A 85 13.01 -8.26 -25.99
C ALA A 85 14.11 -7.37 -26.63
N PRO A 86 13.83 -6.16 -27.18
CA PRO A 86 14.87 -5.33 -27.79
C PRO A 86 15.90 -4.78 -26.79
N GLU A 87 15.56 -4.74 -25.50
CA GLU A 87 16.34 -4.06 -24.46
C GLU A 87 16.68 -4.98 -23.28
N ILE A 88 16.08 -6.18 -23.21
CA ILE A 88 16.25 -7.14 -22.12
C ILE A 88 16.46 -8.52 -22.75
N GLU A 89 17.50 -9.23 -22.31
CA GLU A 89 17.78 -10.60 -22.74
C GLU A 89 16.66 -11.57 -22.32
N GLY A 90 16.45 -12.63 -23.09
CA GLY A 90 15.32 -13.56 -22.90
C GLY A 90 15.08 -14.03 -21.46
N PRO A 91 16.09 -14.56 -20.74
CA PRO A 91 15.93 -14.97 -19.35
C PRO A 91 15.61 -13.81 -18.39
N ALA A 92 16.18 -12.62 -18.64
CA ALA A 92 15.94 -11.43 -17.84
C ALA A 92 14.52 -10.88 -18.01
N VAL A 93 13.90 -11.06 -19.20
CA VAL A 93 12.49 -10.70 -19.43
C VAL A 93 11.57 -11.50 -18.54
N GLU A 94 11.81 -12.81 -18.41
CA GLU A 94 10.98 -13.69 -17.58
C GLU A 94 11.09 -13.30 -16.10
N VAL A 95 12.31 -13.06 -15.61
CA VAL A 95 12.55 -12.58 -14.24
C VAL A 95 11.83 -11.25 -13.99
N PHE A 96 12.01 -10.27 -14.90
CA PHE A 96 11.39 -8.95 -14.79
C PHE A 96 9.86 -9.03 -14.71
N LEU A 97 9.24 -9.86 -15.56
CA LEU A 97 7.79 -10.03 -15.56
C LEU A 97 7.29 -10.68 -14.28
N ARG A 98 8.01 -11.67 -13.74
CA ARG A 98 7.65 -12.29 -12.46
C ARG A 98 7.79 -11.30 -11.31
N LEU A 99 8.85 -10.50 -11.28
CA LEU A 99 9.00 -9.40 -10.30
C LEU A 99 7.87 -8.39 -10.39
N LEU A 100 7.51 -7.98 -11.61
CA LEU A 100 6.39 -7.08 -11.87
C LEU A 100 5.08 -7.68 -11.34
N ALA A 101 4.79 -8.93 -11.67
CA ALA A 101 3.55 -9.59 -11.28
C ALA A 101 3.43 -9.75 -9.75
N VAL A 102 4.51 -10.13 -9.07
CA VAL A 102 4.54 -10.20 -7.59
C VAL A 102 4.32 -8.82 -6.97
N ASN A 103 4.99 -7.78 -7.45
CA ASN A 103 4.80 -6.42 -6.94
C ASN A 103 3.37 -5.91 -7.21
N VAL A 104 2.79 -6.22 -8.37
CA VAL A 104 1.39 -5.88 -8.69
C VAL A 104 0.44 -6.60 -7.74
N ALA A 105 0.59 -7.91 -7.54
CA ALA A 105 -0.26 -8.66 -6.61
C ALA A 105 -0.17 -8.09 -5.19
N PHE A 106 1.05 -7.77 -4.73
CA PHE A 106 1.26 -7.16 -3.44
C PHE A 106 0.65 -5.75 -3.33
N ARG A 107 0.69 -4.93 -4.37
CA ARG A 107 0.17 -3.54 -4.31
C ARG A 107 -1.33 -3.46 -4.54
N VAL A 108 -1.89 -4.32 -5.40
CA VAL A 108 -3.33 -4.38 -5.67
C VAL A 108 -4.07 -5.05 -4.50
N ARG A 109 -3.45 -6.05 -3.85
CA ARG A 109 -3.97 -6.73 -2.66
C ARG A 109 -5.36 -7.31 -2.84
N SER A 110 -5.75 -7.70 -4.05
CA SER A 110 -7.04 -8.34 -4.29
C SER A 110 -6.96 -9.85 -4.01
N ASP A 111 -8.06 -10.45 -3.55
CA ASP A 111 -8.06 -11.85 -3.11
C ASP A 111 -7.66 -12.83 -4.22
N ASP A 112 -8.06 -12.55 -5.46
CA ASP A 112 -7.66 -13.28 -6.67
C ASP A 112 -6.13 -13.26 -6.87
N LEU A 113 -5.51 -12.08 -6.85
CA LEU A 113 -4.07 -11.96 -7.08
C LEU A 113 -3.24 -12.51 -5.91
N LEU A 114 -3.74 -12.43 -4.68
CA LEU A 114 -3.09 -13.09 -3.54
C LEU A 114 -3.18 -14.63 -3.65
N ALA A 115 -4.30 -15.16 -4.17
CA ALA A 115 -4.42 -16.59 -4.46
C ALA A 115 -3.51 -17.03 -5.61
N ASP A 116 -3.37 -16.22 -6.66
CA ASP A 116 -2.42 -16.47 -7.74
C ASP A 116 -0.98 -16.46 -7.23
N LEU A 117 -0.65 -15.55 -6.30
CA LEU A 117 0.67 -15.51 -5.68
C LEU A 117 0.97 -16.79 -4.88
N MET A 118 0.00 -17.33 -4.15
CA MET A 118 0.16 -18.62 -3.48
C MET A 118 0.36 -19.77 -4.48
N THR A 119 -0.36 -19.74 -5.60
CA THR A 119 -0.21 -20.73 -6.69
C THR A 119 1.19 -20.66 -7.31
N HIS A 120 1.68 -19.45 -7.55
CA HIS A 120 3.03 -19.19 -8.05
C HIS A 120 4.10 -19.82 -7.15
N VAL A 121 3.97 -19.64 -5.83
CA VAL A 121 4.91 -20.22 -4.84
C VAL A 121 4.77 -21.74 -4.75
N ALA A 122 3.55 -22.28 -4.81
CA ALA A 122 3.29 -23.72 -4.67
C ALA A 122 3.85 -24.55 -5.83
N GLY A 123 3.73 -24.07 -7.06
CA GLY A 123 4.05 -24.87 -8.25
C GLY A 123 4.28 -24.07 -9.53
N GLY A 124 4.44 -22.75 -9.44
CA GLY A 124 4.78 -21.92 -10.60
C GLY A 124 6.16 -22.26 -11.17
N ALA A 125 6.34 -21.93 -12.45
CA ALA A 125 7.64 -22.07 -13.09
C ALA A 125 8.69 -21.13 -12.45
N ALA A 126 9.93 -21.60 -12.40
CA ALA A 126 11.06 -20.81 -11.91
C ALA A 126 11.38 -19.64 -12.87
N PRO A 127 11.95 -18.52 -12.36
CA PRO A 127 12.24 -18.24 -10.96
C PRO A 127 10.98 -17.91 -10.15
N ARG A 128 10.90 -18.37 -8.90
CA ARG A 128 9.68 -18.24 -8.08
C ARG A 128 9.93 -17.60 -6.72
N LEU A 129 8.94 -16.84 -6.26
CA LEU A 129 8.98 -16.22 -4.94
C LEU A 129 9.16 -17.29 -3.86
N GLN A 130 10.05 -17.02 -2.90
CA GLN A 130 10.29 -17.95 -1.80
C GLN A 130 9.13 -17.92 -0.78
N PRO A 131 8.77 -19.05 -0.15
CA PRO A 131 7.66 -19.09 0.80
C PRO A 131 7.81 -18.11 1.98
N ALA A 132 9.03 -17.90 2.49
CA ALA A 132 9.26 -16.90 3.54
C ALA A 132 8.94 -15.47 3.08
N ALA A 133 9.29 -15.12 1.84
CA ALA A 133 8.95 -13.81 1.28
C ALA A 133 7.43 -13.64 1.09
N LEU A 134 6.73 -14.70 0.67
CA LEU A 134 5.26 -14.74 0.64
C LEU A 134 4.65 -14.42 2.01
N GLY A 135 5.16 -15.04 3.08
CA GLY A 135 4.71 -14.77 4.45
C GLY A 135 4.85 -13.29 4.82
N GLY A 136 6.03 -12.71 4.59
CA GLY A 136 6.27 -11.29 4.83
C GLY A 136 5.34 -10.37 4.03
N LEU A 137 5.06 -10.70 2.76
CA LEU A 137 4.13 -9.94 1.92
C LEU A 137 2.69 -10.04 2.40
N LEU A 138 2.21 -11.24 2.77
CA LEU A 138 0.85 -11.43 3.26
C LEU A 138 0.62 -10.72 4.59
N ALA A 139 1.60 -10.74 5.50
CA ALA A 139 1.54 -9.96 6.73
C ALA A 139 1.39 -8.45 6.46
N ARG A 140 2.04 -7.95 5.40
CA ARG A 140 1.92 -6.56 4.96
C ARG A 140 0.66 -6.25 4.16
N ALA A 141 -0.08 -7.26 3.68
CA ALA A 141 -1.28 -7.07 2.87
C ALA A 141 -2.60 -7.35 3.62
N ARG A 142 -2.55 -8.01 4.79
CA ARG A 142 -3.71 -8.48 5.55
C ARG A 142 -3.48 -8.41 7.08
N PRO A 143 -4.54 -8.57 7.89
CA PRO A 143 -4.40 -8.99 9.29
C PRO A 143 -3.62 -10.31 9.40
N LEU A 144 -2.78 -10.46 10.44
CA LEU A 144 -1.92 -11.64 10.62
C LEU A 144 -2.73 -12.93 10.72
N ARG A 145 -3.88 -12.88 11.41
CA ARG A 145 -4.84 -13.99 11.45
C ARG A 145 -5.25 -14.44 10.04
N GLN A 146 -5.64 -13.48 9.20
CA GLN A 146 -6.14 -13.78 7.85
C GLN A 146 -4.99 -14.27 6.96
N ALA A 147 -3.81 -13.65 7.05
CA ALA A 147 -2.61 -14.11 6.35
C ALA A 147 -2.24 -15.55 6.72
N ARG A 148 -2.30 -15.89 8.02
CA ARG A 148 -2.11 -17.27 8.51
C ARG A 148 -3.15 -18.22 7.92
N ALA A 149 -4.44 -17.88 8.01
CA ALA A 149 -5.52 -18.72 7.48
C ALA A 149 -5.38 -18.95 5.96
N LEU A 150 -4.97 -17.92 5.20
CA LEU A 150 -4.68 -18.03 3.76
C LEU A 150 -3.54 -19.02 3.49
N ILE A 151 -2.43 -18.93 4.23
CA ILE A 151 -1.28 -19.84 4.08
C ILE A 151 -1.68 -21.28 4.44
N GLU A 152 -2.43 -21.46 5.53
CA GLU A 152 -2.87 -22.77 6.01
C GLU A 152 -3.83 -23.46 5.02
N ALA A 153 -4.78 -22.71 4.46
CA ALA A 153 -5.74 -23.19 3.47
C ALA A 153 -5.14 -23.29 2.04
N GLY A 154 -4.02 -22.62 1.79
CA GLY A 154 -3.41 -22.51 0.47
C GLY A 154 -2.76 -23.82 -0.05
N PRO A 155 -2.45 -23.86 -1.35
CA PRO A 155 -1.93 -25.06 -2.05
C PRO A 155 -0.44 -25.36 -1.76
N LEU A 156 0.15 -24.75 -0.73
CA LEU A 156 1.57 -24.89 -0.39
C LEU A 156 1.87 -26.28 0.22
N SER A 157 3.08 -26.79 0.00
CA SER A 157 3.58 -27.96 0.74
C SER A 157 3.77 -27.63 2.23
N ASP A 158 3.84 -28.65 3.10
CA ASP A 158 4.03 -28.44 4.54
C ASP A 158 5.31 -27.66 4.87
N GLU A 159 6.39 -27.94 4.16
CA GLU A 159 7.67 -27.21 4.28
C GLU A 159 7.52 -25.74 3.88
N ALA A 160 6.83 -25.46 2.77
CA ALA A 160 6.58 -24.10 2.31
C ALA A 160 5.64 -23.34 3.27
N LYS A 161 4.61 -24.02 3.81
CA LYS A 161 3.73 -23.45 4.85
C LYS A 161 4.53 -23.09 6.09
N ALA A 162 5.38 -23.99 6.59
CA ALA A 162 6.21 -23.72 7.76
C ALA A 162 7.13 -22.52 7.55
N ALA A 163 7.77 -22.41 6.38
CA ALA A 163 8.62 -21.28 6.03
C ALA A 163 7.84 -19.96 5.92
N ALA A 164 6.66 -19.97 5.27
CA ALA A 164 5.81 -18.78 5.15
C ALA A 164 5.24 -18.33 6.50
N LEU A 165 4.73 -19.26 7.32
CA LEU A 165 4.22 -18.99 8.65
C LEU A 165 5.32 -18.47 9.59
N GLY A 166 6.54 -19.01 9.50
CA GLY A 166 7.69 -18.54 10.28
C GLY A 166 8.11 -17.11 9.93
N ALA A 167 7.75 -16.62 8.74
CA ALA A 167 8.01 -15.27 8.28
C ALA A 167 6.82 -14.30 8.46
N LEU A 168 5.68 -14.76 9.01
CA LEU A 168 4.57 -13.89 9.41
C LEU A 168 4.95 -13.10 10.66
N SER A 169 5.72 -12.03 10.47
CA SER A 169 6.12 -11.14 11.54
C SER A 169 6.02 -9.69 11.09
N LEU A 170 5.44 -8.87 11.96
CA LEU A 170 5.43 -7.42 11.83
C LEU A 170 6.07 -6.85 13.09
N GLU A 171 6.84 -5.78 12.93
CA GLU A 171 7.24 -4.97 14.08
C GLU A 171 5.97 -4.38 14.73
N PRO A 172 5.92 -4.25 16.07
CA PRO A 172 4.76 -3.67 16.75
C PRO A 172 4.43 -2.27 16.23
N LEU A 173 3.13 -1.98 16.09
CA LEU A 173 2.65 -0.64 15.72
C LEU A 173 2.85 0.34 16.87
N ASP A 174 3.79 1.27 16.74
CA ASP A 174 3.96 2.40 17.66
C ASP A 174 3.25 3.66 17.12
N LEU A 175 1.94 3.53 16.89
CA LEU A 175 1.11 4.54 16.22
C LEU A 175 0.00 5.09 17.10
N LEU A 176 0.30 5.55 18.32
CA LEU A 176 -0.72 6.10 19.22
C LEU A 176 -1.43 7.34 18.65
N GLY A 177 -2.69 7.53 19.07
CA GLY A 177 -3.52 8.67 18.70
C GLY A 177 -4.36 8.45 17.45
N ALA A 178 -5.14 9.46 17.09
CA ALA A 178 -6.00 9.49 15.92
C ALA A 178 -5.39 10.27 14.76
N ARG A 179 -5.76 9.89 13.54
CA ARG A 179 -5.29 10.50 12.29
C ARG A 179 -6.32 10.30 11.18
N ILE A 180 -6.23 11.15 10.16
CA ILE A 180 -7.09 11.06 8.98
C ILE A 180 -6.22 10.78 7.76
N HIS A 181 -6.48 9.71 7.03
CA HIS A 181 -5.88 9.42 5.74
C HIS A 181 -6.85 9.79 4.62
N LEU A 182 -6.38 10.48 3.60
CA LEU A 182 -7.20 10.98 2.50
C LEU A 182 -6.64 10.49 1.17
N GLU A 183 -7.40 9.72 0.41
CA GLU A 183 -7.05 9.37 -0.96
C GLU A 183 -7.55 10.48 -1.88
N ALA A 184 -6.64 11.26 -2.44
CA ALA A 184 -6.98 12.43 -3.25
C ALA A 184 -5.85 12.76 -4.24
N LYS A 185 -6.07 13.72 -5.14
CA LYS A 185 -4.97 14.39 -5.86
C LYS A 185 -4.43 15.53 -4.99
N PRO A 186 -3.13 15.89 -5.08
CA PRO A 186 -2.56 17.00 -4.31
C PRO A 186 -3.37 18.30 -4.40
N GLU A 187 -3.84 18.66 -5.60
CA GLU A 187 -4.57 19.90 -5.84
C GLU A 187 -5.99 19.86 -5.25
N ALA A 188 -6.62 18.68 -5.26
CA ALA A 188 -7.95 18.47 -4.69
C ALA A 188 -7.92 18.47 -3.16
N LEU A 189 -6.85 17.95 -2.56
CA LEU A 189 -6.68 17.89 -1.11
C LEU A 189 -6.70 19.29 -0.49
N GLU A 190 -5.91 20.22 -1.03
CA GLU A 190 -5.83 21.59 -0.48
C GLU A 190 -7.20 22.27 -0.56
N ALA A 191 -7.88 22.18 -1.70
CA ALA A 191 -9.21 22.75 -1.88
C ALA A 191 -10.26 22.12 -0.96
N ALA A 192 -10.15 20.82 -0.65
CA ALA A 192 -11.04 20.15 0.29
C ALA A 192 -10.85 20.68 1.72
N LEU A 193 -9.60 20.78 2.18
CA LEU A 193 -9.28 21.29 3.51
C LEU A 193 -9.74 22.73 3.71
N GLU A 194 -9.50 23.62 2.74
CA GLU A 194 -9.93 25.01 2.77
C GLU A 194 -11.46 25.21 2.78
N ARG A 195 -12.24 24.20 2.38
CA ARG A 195 -13.71 24.24 2.48
C ARG A 195 -14.19 23.74 3.82
N VAL A 196 -13.65 22.61 4.29
CA VAL A 196 -14.13 21.94 5.50
C VAL A 196 -13.70 22.68 6.76
N LEU A 197 -12.52 23.26 6.76
CA LEU A 197 -12.00 23.98 7.92
C LEU A 197 -12.52 25.43 7.99
N ARG A 198 -13.54 25.85 7.23
CA ARG A 198 -14.12 27.21 7.31
C ARG A 198 -14.87 27.45 8.63
N PRO A 199 -14.88 28.67 9.18
CA PRO A 199 -14.38 29.93 8.63
C PRO A 199 -12.87 30.15 8.75
N LEU A 200 -12.10 29.11 9.10
CA LEU A 200 -10.71 29.28 9.48
C LEU A 200 -9.80 29.64 8.29
N GLU A 201 -9.01 30.69 8.46
CA GLU A 201 -8.07 31.18 7.44
C GLU A 201 -6.76 30.38 7.49
N ARG A 202 -6.20 30.07 6.31
CA ARG A 202 -4.87 29.46 6.23
C ARG A 202 -3.80 30.49 6.57
N ILE A 203 -3.09 30.30 7.67
CA ILE A 203 -1.97 31.16 8.09
C ILE A 203 -0.63 30.44 8.00
N GLY A 204 0.45 31.21 7.91
CA GLY A 204 1.82 30.67 7.90
C GLY A 204 2.16 29.98 9.22
N TRP A 205 2.82 28.82 9.16
CA TRP A 205 3.20 28.03 10.35
C TRP A 205 3.93 28.84 11.40
N THR A 206 4.87 29.71 10.98
CA THR A 206 5.64 30.57 11.90
C THR A 206 4.78 31.55 12.69
N MET A 207 3.66 32.02 12.12
CA MET A 207 2.71 32.89 12.83
C MET A 207 1.86 32.10 13.82
N ALA A 208 1.49 30.87 13.48
CA ALA A 208 0.59 30.04 14.30
C ALA A 208 1.26 29.42 15.54
N VAL A 209 2.59 29.29 15.57
CA VAL A 209 3.29 28.73 16.75
C VAL A 209 3.10 29.61 18.00
N GLY A 210 2.96 30.92 17.83
CA GLY A 210 2.81 31.87 18.94
C GLY A 210 1.39 32.06 19.47
N ASP A 211 0.38 31.45 18.84
CA ASP A 211 -1.03 31.62 19.18
C ASP A 211 -1.68 30.26 19.50
N PRO A 212 -1.93 29.95 20.79
CA PRO A 212 -2.47 28.66 21.22
C PRO A 212 -3.94 28.46 20.81
N SER A 213 -4.64 29.50 20.35
CA SER A 213 -6.03 29.38 19.88
C SER A 213 -6.14 28.77 18.47
N ARG A 214 -5.02 28.66 17.74
CA ARG A 214 -4.99 28.24 16.34
C ARG A 214 -4.81 26.74 16.23
N ARG A 215 -5.65 26.09 15.42
CA ARG A 215 -5.51 24.65 15.13
C ARG A 215 -4.38 24.44 14.12
N ARG A 216 -3.53 23.47 14.41
CA ARG A 216 -2.33 23.16 13.62
C ARG A 216 -2.43 21.76 13.06
N PHE A 217 -2.09 21.65 11.78
CA PHE A 217 -2.16 20.39 11.04
C PHE A 217 -0.87 20.13 10.28
N LEU A 218 -0.50 18.86 10.21
CA LEU A 218 0.58 18.38 9.35
C LEU A 218 0.00 17.44 8.31
N ILE A 219 0.40 17.66 7.05
CA ILE A 219 0.07 16.77 5.95
C ILE A 219 1.36 16.10 5.48
N HIS A 220 1.36 14.77 5.56
CA HIS A 220 2.43 13.96 5.03
C HIS A 220 2.40 13.92 3.50
N LYS A 221 3.58 13.70 2.89
CA LYS A 221 3.70 13.50 1.44
C LYS A 221 2.73 12.41 0.98
N GLN A 222 2.14 12.62 -0.19
CA GLN A 222 1.41 11.56 -0.88
C GLN A 222 2.28 10.32 -1.05
N ARG A 223 1.75 9.19 -0.65
CA ARG A 223 2.24 7.84 -0.94
C ARG A 223 1.01 6.99 -1.25
N GLY A 224 1.07 6.00 -2.13
CA GLY A 224 -0.06 5.11 -2.46
C GLY A 224 -1.40 5.77 -2.81
N GLY A 225 -1.40 7.03 -3.22
CA GLY A 225 -2.61 7.82 -3.44
C GLY A 225 -3.16 8.51 -2.19
N TRP A 226 -2.64 8.17 -1.02
CA TRP A 226 -3.04 8.65 0.29
C TRP A 226 -2.17 9.78 0.82
N PHE A 227 -2.81 10.68 1.55
CA PHE A 227 -2.19 11.70 2.38
C PHE A 227 -2.59 11.47 3.83
N THR A 228 -1.65 11.62 4.76
CA THR A 228 -1.98 11.55 6.20
C THR A 228 -2.06 12.96 6.76
N LEU A 229 -3.21 13.31 7.30
CA LEU A 229 -3.50 14.51 8.05
C LEU A 229 -3.40 14.19 9.55
N LEU A 230 -2.50 14.90 10.23
CA LEU A 230 -2.35 14.89 11.67
C LEU A 230 -2.81 16.23 12.23
N GLU A 231 -3.51 16.19 13.36
CA GLU A 231 -3.88 17.38 14.13
C GLU A 231 -3.04 17.47 15.40
N GLU A 232 -2.74 18.68 15.84
CA GLU A 232 -2.15 18.90 17.16
C GLU A 232 -2.92 18.17 18.27
N GLY A 233 -2.18 17.43 19.11
CA GLY A 233 -2.75 16.58 20.16
C GLY A 233 -3.17 15.19 19.69
N ASP A 234 -2.95 14.85 18.42
CA ASP A 234 -3.21 13.53 17.82
C ASP A 234 -4.66 13.06 18.06
N ALA A 235 -5.62 13.98 17.96
CA ALA A 235 -7.03 13.73 18.24
C ALA A 235 -8.00 14.36 17.23
N PRO A 236 -7.76 14.25 15.91
CA PRO A 236 -8.74 14.73 14.94
C PRO A 236 -10.08 14.00 15.11
N PRO A 237 -11.22 14.71 15.10
CA PRO A 237 -12.53 14.10 15.27
C PRO A 237 -12.95 13.30 14.02
N VAL A 238 -13.74 12.24 14.22
CA VAL A 238 -14.27 11.39 13.13
C VAL A 238 -15.12 12.23 12.16
N GLU A 239 -15.83 13.22 12.67
CA GLU A 239 -16.68 14.13 11.91
C GLU A 239 -15.89 14.92 10.86
N LEU A 240 -14.63 15.27 11.16
CA LEU A 240 -13.76 15.93 10.19
C LEU A 240 -13.44 15.00 9.01
N ALA A 241 -13.12 13.73 9.27
CA ALA A 241 -12.89 12.76 8.21
C ALA A 241 -14.14 12.53 7.35
N ARG A 242 -15.30 12.45 7.99
CA ARG A 242 -16.60 12.31 7.31
C ARG A 242 -16.89 13.51 6.40
N GLU A 243 -16.62 14.72 6.86
CA GLU A 243 -16.87 15.92 6.06
C GLU A 243 -15.87 16.07 4.92
N LEU A 244 -14.60 15.68 5.13
CA LEU A 244 -13.58 15.61 4.08
C LEU A 244 -13.95 14.58 3.00
N ALA A 245 -14.50 13.42 3.39
CA ALA A 245 -14.94 12.39 2.45
C ALA A 245 -16.00 12.88 1.46
N ARG A 246 -16.82 13.86 1.85
CA ARG A 246 -17.87 14.46 1.00
C ARG A 246 -17.34 15.48 0.00
N GLN A 247 -16.09 15.92 0.14
CA GLN A 247 -15.55 16.97 -0.71
C GLN A 247 -15.22 16.45 -2.10
N SER A 248 -15.56 17.23 -3.10
CA SER A 248 -15.18 16.94 -4.48
C SER A 248 -13.67 16.76 -4.62
N GLY A 249 -13.26 15.61 -5.15
CA GLY A 249 -11.86 15.27 -5.41
C GLY A 249 -11.17 14.46 -4.29
N VAL A 250 -11.85 14.23 -3.16
CA VAL A 250 -11.49 13.19 -2.19
C VAL A 250 -12.21 11.91 -2.59
N LEU A 251 -11.44 10.85 -2.85
CA LEU A 251 -11.99 9.54 -3.23
C LEU A 251 -12.43 8.76 -2.00
N ARG A 252 -11.54 8.71 -0.99
CA ARG A 252 -11.76 8.02 0.29
C ARG A 252 -11.16 8.83 1.43
N ALA A 253 -11.77 8.71 2.60
CA ALA A 253 -11.18 9.19 3.85
C ALA A 253 -11.20 8.07 4.88
N ALA A 254 -10.07 7.76 5.49
CA ALA A 254 -9.97 6.84 6.62
C ALA A 254 -9.67 7.64 7.89
N TRP A 255 -10.54 7.57 8.89
CA TRP A 255 -10.16 7.93 10.25
C TRP A 255 -9.69 6.66 10.95
N VAL A 256 -8.57 6.74 11.66
CA VAL A 256 -8.07 5.66 12.50
C VAL A 256 -7.56 6.21 13.82
N ARG A 257 -7.77 5.45 14.88
CA ARG A 257 -7.18 5.67 16.20
C ARG A 257 -6.54 4.39 16.68
N PHE A 258 -5.35 4.50 17.27
CA PHE A 258 -4.77 3.45 18.09
C PHE A 258 -4.47 3.99 19.50
N GLY A 259 -4.62 3.14 20.51
CA GLY A 259 -4.23 3.45 21.89
C GLY A 259 -3.31 2.38 22.46
N GLU A 260 -3.22 2.33 23.78
CA GLU A 260 -2.33 1.40 24.48
C GLU A 260 -2.91 -0.02 24.52
N THR A 261 -4.22 -0.17 24.27
CA THR A 261 -4.93 -1.45 24.30
C THR A 261 -5.70 -1.73 23.01
N ASP A 262 -6.05 -3.00 22.79
CA ASP A 262 -6.90 -3.43 21.66
C ASP A 262 -8.29 -2.77 21.65
N ALA A 263 -8.81 -2.40 22.82
CA ALA A 263 -10.08 -1.72 22.94
C ALA A 263 -10.04 -0.28 22.42
N ASP A 264 -8.86 0.33 22.37
CA ASP A 264 -8.67 1.71 21.91
C ASP A 264 -8.53 1.82 20.39
N ALA A 265 -8.29 0.70 19.69
CA ALA A 265 -8.14 0.68 18.25
C ALA A 265 -9.50 0.89 17.58
N ASP A 266 -9.61 1.86 16.68
CA ASP A 266 -10.88 2.12 16.00
C ASP A 266 -10.63 2.67 14.59
N LEU A 267 -11.59 2.47 13.70
CA LEU A 267 -11.50 2.93 12.33
C LEU A 267 -12.86 3.28 11.72
N PHE A 268 -12.82 4.21 10.78
CA PHE A 268 -13.89 4.47 9.83
C PHE A 268 -13.28 4.76 8.46
N LEU A 269 -13.70 4.03 7.43
CA LEU A 269 -13.37 4.29 6.03
C LEU A 269 -14.63 4.78 5.32
N PHE A 270 -14.54 5.97 4.76
CA PHE A 270 -15.63 6.65 4.06
C PHE A 270 -15.36 6.72 2.55
N GLU A 271 -16.41 6.50 1.77
CA GLU A 271 -16.51 6.79 0.34
C GLU A 271 -17.67 7.76 0.11
N GLY A 272 -17.37 9.05 -0.01
CA GLY A 272 -18.41 10.08 -0.03
C GLY A 272 -19.19 10.12 1.30
N THR A 273 -20.47 9.81 1.24
CA THR A 273 -21.36 9.72 2.42
C THR A 273 -21.45 8.32 3.01
N ARG A 274 -20.93 7.29 2.33
CA ARG A 274 -21.03 5.90 2.73
C ARG A 274 -19.87 5.50 3.64
N VAL A 275 -20.18 4.82 4.75
CA VAL A 275 -19.18 4.07 5.52
C VAL A 275 -19.00 2.71 4.85
N VAL A 276 -17.79 2.41 4.38
CA VAL A 276 -17.49 1.14 3.72
C VAL A 276 -16.79 0.15 4.65
N LEU A 277 -16.10 0.65 5.67
CA LEU A 277 -15.50 -0.17 6.71
C LEU A 277 -15.51 0.60 8.02
N ASP A 278 -15.89 -0.05 9.10
CA ASP A 278 -15.81 0.45 10.46
C ASP A 278 -15.53 -0.72 11.42
N ARG A 279 -15.39 -0.43 12.71
CA ARG A 279 -15.11 -1.45 13.73
C ARG A 279 -16.23 -2.46 13.89
N GLU A 280 -17.50 -2.08 13.69
CA GLU A 280 -18.64 -3.01 13.78
C GLU A 280 -18.61 -4.02 12.63
N ARG A 281 -18.43 -3.54 11.39
CA ARG A 281 -18.28 -4.40 10.22
C ARG A 281 -17.06 -5.31 10.34
N LEU A 282 -15.92 -4.78 10.78
CA LEU A 282 -14.73 -5.58 11.02
C LEU A 282 -14.97 -6.64 12.10
N SER A 283 -15.69 -6.31 13.17
CA SER A 283 -16.07 -7.27 14.21
C SER A 283 -16.97 -8.38 13.66
N ALA A 284 -17.93 -8.05 12.78
CA ALA A 284 -18.78 -9.03 12.13
C ALA A 284 -17.99 -9.98 11.19
N GLU A 285 -17.00 -9.46 10.48
CA GLU A 285 -16.12 -10.25 9.60
C GLU A 285 -15.19 -11.18 10.41
N VAL A 286 -14.74 -10.70 11.56
CA VAL A 286 -13.82 -11.41 12.46
C VAL A 286 -14.52 -12.40 13.40
N GLY A 287 -15.78 -12.13 13.77
CA GLY A 287 -16.59 -12.92 14.71
C GLY A 287 -16.37 -12.59 16.19
N GLU A 288 -15.50 -11.64 16.51
CA GLU A 288 -15.16 -11.19 17.86
C GLU A 288 -14.76 -9.70 17.86
N ALA A 289 -14.36 -9.15 19.01
CA ALA A 289 -13.89 -7.77 19.10
C ALA A 289 -12.54 -7.62 18.34
N PRO A 290 -12.41 -6.66 17.40
CA PRO A 290 -11.17 -6.51 16.64
C PRO A 290 -9.99 -6.06 17.51
N SER A 291 -8.84 -6.71 17.31
CA SER A 291 -7.55 -6.33 17.89
C SER A 291 -6.90 -5.15 17.14
N VAL A 292 -5.81 -4.59 17.69
CA VAL A 292 -4.97 -3.60 16.97
C VAL A 292 -4.52 -4.14 15.62
N ASP A 293 -4.14 -5.42 15.54
CA ASP A 293 -3.66 -6.01 14.28
C ASP A 293 -4.80 -6.19 13.26
N ASP A 294 -6.03 -6.46 13.68
CA ASP A 294 -7.16 -6.53 12.74
C ASP A 294 -7.43 -5.16 12.12
N VAL A 295 -7.46 -4.11 12.94
CA VAL A 295 -7.64 -2.73 12.48
C VAL A 295 -6.49 -2.33 11.54
N ALA A 296 -5.24 -2.58 11.95
CA ALA A 296 -4.08 -2.25 11.14
C ALA A 296 -4.01 -3.07 9.85
N GLY A 297 -4.35 -4.36 9.92
CA GLY A 297 -4.41 -5.25 8.78
C GLY A 297 -5.49 -4.86 7.78
N ALA A 298 -6.64 -4.39 8.24
CA ALA A 298 -7.68 -3.87 7.36
C ALA A 298 -7.25 -2.59 6.66
N LEU A 299 -6.48 -1.72 7.34
CA LEU A 299 -5.89 -0.53 6.73
C LEU A 299 -4.77 -0.88 5.74
N ARG A 300 -3.93 -1.89 6.03
CA ARG A 300 -2.94 -2.44 5.09
C ARG A 300 -3.62 -3.03 3.85
N ALA A 301 -4.74 -3.74 4.01
CA ALA A 301 -5.48 -4.31 2.89
C ALA A 301 -5.97 -3.25 1.88
N VAL A 302 -6.28 -2.04 2.34
CA VAL A 302 -6.64 -0.90 1.47
C VAL A 302 -5.46 0.01 1.12
N GLY A 303 -4.25 -0.36 1.54
CA GLY A 303 -3.01 0.35 1.27
C GLY A 303 -2.74 1.55 2.17
N VAL A 304 -3.53 1.83 3.20
CA VAL A 304 -3.37 3.04 4.04
C VAL A 304 -2.10 2.99 4.88
N LEU A 305 -1.79 1.85 5.51
CA LEU A 305 -0.64 1.71 6.41
C LEU A 305 0.64 1.24 5.72
N ASP A 306 0.60 0.89 4.43
CA ASP A 306 1.81 0.60 3.64
C ASP A 306 2.69 1.83 3.39
N LEU A 307 2.20 3.00 3.81
CA LEU A 307 2.60 4.31 3.31
C LEU A 307 2.99 5.26 4.42
N ASP A 308 2.97 4.81 5.68
CA ASP A 308 3.58 5.60 6.74
C ASP A 308 5.09 5.66 6.41
N PRO A 309 5.70 6.84 6.19
CA PRO A 309 7.06 6.98 5.70
C PRO A 309 8.17 6.37 6.60
N ALA A 310 7.80 5.61 7.61
CA ALA A 310 8.66 5.02 8.63
C ALA A 310 8.27 3.58 9.08
N HIS A 311 7.63 2.77 8.23
CA HIS A 311 7.57 1.32 8.46
C HIS A 311 8.00 0.58 7.18
N PRO A 312 9.20 -0.04 7.12
CA PRO A 312 9.99 -0.60 8.22
C PRO A 312 11.02 0.38 8.80
N ARG A 313 11.10 0.39 10.14
CA ARG A 313 12.24 0.83 10.96
C ARG A 313 12.51 2.34 11.04
N ARG A 314 12.12 2.89 12.21
CA ARG A 314 12.80 3.97 12.98
C ARG A 314 12.33 5.43 12.80
N THR A 315 11.03 5.72 12.77
CA THR A 315 10.59 7.05 13.24
C THR A 315 9.51 6.92 14.31
N PRO A 316 9.71 7.52 15.50
CA PRO A 316 8.79 7.42 16.64
C PRO A 316 7.46 8.14 16.38
N PRO A 317 6.44 7.92 17.23
CA PRO A 317 5.12 8.54 17.14
C PRO A 317 5.22 10.09 17.12
N PHE A 318 4.39 10.72 16.30
CA PHE A 318 4.25 12.17 16.17
C PHE A 318 3.53 12.77 17.38
N ARG A 319 4.04 12.62 18.62
CA ARG A 319 3.35 13.08 19.84
C ARG A 319 3.33 14.62 19.97
N TRP A 320 2.72 15.29 19.00
CA TRP A 320 3.07 16.56 18.34
C TRP A 320 4.45 16.56 17.68
N ALA A 321 4.70 17.32 16.62
CA ALA A 321 6.04 17.45 16.05
C ALA A 321 7.03 18.07 17.07
N ALA A 322 7.66 17.19 17.85
CA ALA A 322 8.44 17.38 19.08
C ALA A 322 8.91 18.82 19.36
N ALA A 323 8.00 19.63 19.88
CA ALA A 323 8.16 20.97 20.41
C ALA A 323 8.71 22.02 19.45
N ALA A 324 8.08 22.16 18.28
CA ALA A 324 8.12 23.37 17.44
C ALA A 324 9.52 23.88 17.03
N GLY A 325 10.53 23.02 17.00
CA GLY A 325 11.89 23.34 16.53
C GLY A 325 12.37 22.51 15.32
N LEU A 326 11.49 21.82 14.59
CA LEU A 326 11.85 20.98 13.44
C LEU A 326 11.72 21.73 12.10
N ASP A 327 12.74 21.61 11.26
CA ASP A 327 12.69 22.06 9.85
C ASP A 327 11.91 21.03 9.01
N PHE A 328 10.60 21.21 8.95
CA PHE A 328 9.68 20.37 8.17
C PHE A 328 10.01 20.32 6.66
N LYS A 329 10.80 21.28 6.16
CA LYS A 329 11.20 21.34 4.74
C LYS A 329 12.03 20.13 4.32
N LYS A 330 12.81 19.53 5.24
CA LYS A 330 13.70 18.39 4.91
C LYS A 330 12.98 17.05 4.79
N ARG A 331 11.70 16.94 5.17
CA ARG A 331 10.97 15.66 5.23
C ARG A 331 9.80 15.55 4.25
N SER A 332 9.67 16.45 3.28
CA SER A 332 8.51 16.48 2.35
C SER A 332 7.16 16.57 3.08
N ILE A 333 7.13 17.15 4.29
CA ILE A 333 5.92 17.38 5.08
C ILE A 333 5.43 18.79 4.77
N ARG A 334 4.13 18.96 4.52
CA ARG A 334 3.51 20.28 4.38
C ARG A 334 2.81 20.63 5.70
N SER A 335 3.15 21.78 6.25
CA SER A 335 2.51 22.31 7.45
C SER A 335 1.42 23.32 7.07
N TYR A 336 0.24 23.16 7.66
CA TYR A 336 -0.87 24.09 7.52
C TYR A 336 -1.38 24.50 8.89
N CYS A 337 -1.81 25.75 8.99
CA CYS A 337 -2.43 26.27 10.19
C CYS A 337 -3.75 26.90 9.78
N PHE A 338 -4.81 26.57 10.50
CA PHE A 338 -6.15 27.06 10.25
C PHE A 338 -6.61 27.80 11.50
N ALA A 339 -7.01 29.05 11.28
CA ALA A 339 -7.14 30.10 12.29
C ALA A 339 -8.56 30.36 12.74
#